data_AF-A0A934BWC3-F1
#
_entry.id   AF-A0A934BWC3-F1
#
_cell.length_a   1.000
_cell.length_b   1.000
_cell.length_c   1.000
_cell.angle_alpha   90.00
_cell.angle_beta   90.00
_cell.angle_gamma   90.00
#
_symmetry.space_group_name_H-M   'P 1'
#
loop_
_entity.id
_entity.type
_entity.pdbx_description
1 polymer ?
#
loop_
_entity_poly.entity_id
_entity_poly.type
_entity_poly.pdbx_seq_one_letter_code
_entity_poly.pdbx_strand_id
1 'polypeptide(L)'
;MKRSRRVQRLLLGGFTAGLAGTCAAAAEPRITPENYYTNDTFIQGAGHYHAPFQGFYPLPYNHYDAQRGQYYYGGQWGPAPHRSIVNISTPTPSAAQAAQAARTDLPRSSTPVVVRDGFGSTSHSRFTSS
;
A
#
# COMPACT_ATOMS: atom_id res chain seq x y z
N MET A 1 57.69 -9.77 22.39
CA MET A 1 56.74 -10.89 22.58
C MET A 1 55.31 -10.37 22.40
N LYS A 2 54.58 -10.78 21.35
CA LYS A 2 53.23 -10.26 21.05
C LYS A 2 52.21 -11.39 21.25
N ARG A 3 51.36 -11.31 22.27
CA ARG A 3 50.33 -12.32 22.57
C ARG A 3 49.10 -12.08 21.68
N SER A 4 48.75 -13.04 20.84
CA SER A 4 47.49 -13.03 20.09
C SER A 4 46.37 -13.63 20.96
N ARG A 5 45.25 -12.91 21.10
CA ARG A 5 44.03 -13.41 21.75
C ARG A 5 43.12 -14.00 20.68
N ARG A 6 42.87 -15.32 20.76
CA ARG A 6 41.86 -16.00 19.93
C ARG A 6 40.48 -15.70 20.51
N VAL A 7 39.57 -15.15 19.70
CA VAL A 7 38.17 -14.94 20.07
C VAL A 7 37.35 -16.07 19.46
N GLN A 8 36.88 -17.00 20.29
CA GLN A 8 35.88 -18.01 19.92
C GLN A 8 34.49 -17.39 20.00
N ARG A 9 33.78 -17.33 18.88
CA ARG A 9 32.35 -17.00 18.85
C ARG A 9 31.56 -18.31 19.01
N LEU A 10 31.01 -18.52 20.20
CA LEU A 10 30.05 -19.59 20.48
C LEU A 10 28.72 -19.25 19.79
N LEU A 11 28.34 -20.04 18.79
CA LEU A 11 27.00 -20.12 18.25
C LEU A 11 26.16 -21.02 19.17
N LEU A 12 25.50 -20.42 20.16
CA LEU A 12 24.45 -21.07 20.94
C LEU A 12 23.25 -20.13 21.10
N GLY A 13 22.09 -20.64 20.70
CA GLY A 13 20.79 -19.98 20.74
C GLY A 13 20.04 -20.43 19.49
N GLY A 14 19.39 -21.57 19.47
CA GLY A 14 18.29 -21.92 20.36
C GLY A 14 17.05 -21.95 19.46
N PHE A 15 16.80 -23.10 18.83
CA PHE A 15 15.66 -23.31 17.95
C PHE A 15 14.42 -23.51 18.82
N THR A 16 13.84 -22.41 19.31
CA THR A 16 12.51 -22.45 19.91
C THR A 16 11.49 -22.52 18.78
N ALA A 17 10.75 -23.62 18.74
CA ALA A 17 9.56 -23.78 17.91
C ALA A 17 8.55 -22.69 18.31
N GLY A 18 8.56 -21.57 17.58
CA GLY A 18 7.58 -20.52 17.70
C GLY A 18 6.27 -20.97 17.05
N LEU A 19 5.21 -21.02 17.85
CA LEU A 19 3.82 -21.05 17.38
C LEU A 19 3.67 -20.14 16.15
N ALA A 20 3.15 -20.72 15.07
CA ALA A 20 2.74 -20.01 13.86
C ALA A 20 1.49 -19.13 14.16
N GLY A 21 1.64 -18.14 15.02
CA GLY A 21 0.79 -16.97 15.04
C GLY A 21 1.27 -16.09 13.89
N THR A 22 0.58 -16.15 12.77
CA THR A 22 0.82 -15.23 11.65
C THR A 22 0.77 -13.81 12.21
N CYS A 23 1.92 -13.14 12.27
CA CYS A 23 1.96 -11.70 12.37
C CYS A 23 1.32 -11.19 11.08
N ALA A 24 -0.01 -11.08 11.04
CA ALA A 24 -0.68 -10.40 9.95
C ALA A 24 -0.12 -8.99 9.97
N ALA A 25 0.74 -8.67 9.00
CA ALA A 25 1.12 -7.29 8.74
C ALA A 25 -0.17 -6.49 8.74
N ALA A 26 -0.27 -5.49 9.61
CA ALA A 26 -1.46 -4.66 9.70
C ALA A 26 -1.79 -4.20 8.28
N ALA A 27 -3.00 -4.49 7.81
CA ALA A 27 -3.40 -4.16 6.46
C ALA A 27 -3.23 -2.65 6.27
N GLU A 28 -2.46 -2.25 5.26
CA GLU A 28 -2.27 -0.85 4.90
C GLU A 28 -3.65 -0.19 4.72
N PRO A 29 -3.89 0.98 5.35
CA PRO A 29 -5.21 1.60 5.37
C PRO A 29 -5.70 1.89 3.96
N ARG A 30 -7.03 1.81 3.75
CA ARG A 30 -7.66 2.15 2.48
C ARG A 30 -7.26 3.57 2.05
N ILE A 31 -7.01 3.76 0.76
CA ILE A 31 -6.78 5.09 0.18
C ILE A 31 -8.14 5.74 -0.08
N THR A 32 -8.40 6.86 0.58
CA THR A 32 -9.59 7.68 0.46
C THR A 32 -9.21 9.16 0.30
N PRO A 33 -10.14 10.02 -0.17
CA PRO A 33 -9.89 11.46 -0.34
C PRO A 33 -9.68 12.22 0.98
N GLU A 34 -9.93 11.58 2.11
CA GLU A 34 -9.74 12.15 3.46
C GLU A 34 -8.38 11.78 4.07
N ASN A 35 -7.63 10.86 3.46
CA ASN A 35 -6.29 10.50 3.92
C ASN A 35 -5.28 11.59 3.58
N TYR A 36 -4.51 12.01 4.59
CA TYR A 36 -3.38 12.88 4.40
C TYR A 36 -2.13 12.06 4.13
N TYR A 37 -1.43 12.40 3.04
CA TYR A 37 -0.16 11.80 2.68
C TYR A 37 0.91 12.87 2.56
N THR A 38 2.10 12.55 3.04
CA THR A 38 3.29 13.36 2.80
C THR A 38 3.82 13.11 1.41
N ASN A 39 4.61 14.06 0.89
CA ASN A 39 5.28 13.86 -0.39
C ASN A 39 6.17 12.61 -0.35
N ASP A 40 6.19 11.86 -1.45
CA ASP A 40 6.91 10.61 -1.64
C ASP A 40 6.46 9.42 -0.78
N THR A 41 5.32 9.52 -0.06
CA THR A 41 4.71 8.34 0.58
C THR A 41 4.46 7.25 -0.47
N PHE A 42 5.12 6.12 -0.30
CA PHE A 42 4.99 4.97 -1.20
C PHE A 42 3.91 4.03 -0.69
N ILE A 43 2.96 3.68 -1.56
CA ILE A 43 1.97 2.63 -1.30
C ILE A 43 2.11 1.55 -2.37
N GLN A 44 2.21 0.30 -1.94
CA GLN A 44 2.39 -0.84 -2.83
C GLN A 44 1.23 -0.94 -3.84
N GLY A 45 1.56 -0.99 -5.13
CA GLY A 45 0.59 -1.04 -6.23
C GLY A 45 0.03 0.32 -6.66
N ALA A 46 -0.01 1.32 -5.78
CA ALA A 46 -0.44 2.68 -6.13
C ALA A 46 0.73 3.59 -6.57
N GLY A 47 1.93 3.41 -6.00
CA GLY A 47 3.12 4.20 -6.32
C GLY A 47 3.44 5.26 -5.27
N HIS A 48 4.16 6.30 -5.68
CA HIS A 48 4.60 7.43 -4.87
C HIS A 48 3.58 8.56 -4.89
N TYR A 49 3.15 9.03 -3.73
CA TYR A 49 2.28 10.17 -3.61
C TYR A 49 3.02 11.49 -3.88
N HIS A 50 2.54 12.31 -4.80
CA HIS A 50 3.07 13.64 -5.05
C HIS A 50 2.10 14.67 -4.49
N ALA A 51 2.44 15.26 -3.33
CA ALA A 51 1.54 16.16 -2.60
C ALA A 51 1.11 17.40 -3.43
N PRO A 52 1.99 18.08 -4.19
CA PRO A 52 1.57 19.22 -5.01
C PRO A 52 0.57 18.88 -6.11
N PHE A 53 0.48 17.60 -6.50
CA PHE A 53 -0.37 17.11 -7.58
C PHE A 53 -1.53 16.24 -7.06
N GLN A 54 -1.64 16.05 -5.74
CA GLN A 54 -2.73 15.33 -5.09
C GLN A 54 -3.02 13.94 -5.69
N GLY A 55 -1.96 13.22 -6.08
CA GLY A 55 -2.08 11.95 -6.79
C GLY A 55 -0.88 11.01 -6.61
N PHE A 56 -1.04 9.77 -7.08
CA PHE A 56 -0.03 8.72 -6.99
C PHE A 56 0.61 8.45 -8.36
N TYR A 57 1.92 8.26 -8.37
CA TYR A 57 2.71 8.16 -9.59
C TYR A 57 3.78 7.06 -9.51
N PRO A 58 4.21 6.49 -10.65
CA PRO A 58 5.15 5.37 -10.69
C PRO A 58 6.57 5.68 -10.21
N LEU A 59 7.00 6.94 -10.25
CA LEU A 59 8.35 7.36 -9.86
C LEU A 59 8.27 8.40 -8.75
N PRO A 60 9.29 8.49 -7.88
CA PRO A 60 9.36 9.53 -6.86
C PRO A 60 9.24 10.95 -7.41
N TYR A 61 8.78 11.87 -6.56
CA TYR A 61 8.71 13.28 -6.85
C TYR A 61 10.10 13.84 -7.16
N ASN A 62 10.23 14.51 -8.31
CA ASN A 62 11.51 14.98 -8.84
C ASN A 62 12.55 13.88 -9.08
N HIS A 63 12.12 12.66 -9.44
CA HIS A 63 13.04 11.63 -9.90
C HIS A 63 13.78 12.08 -11.17
N TYR A 64 15.11 12.05 -11.15
CA TYR A 64 15.94 12.42 -12.30
C TYR A 64 16.31 11.20 -13.14
N ASP A 65 16.08 11.29 -14.45
CA ASP A 65 16.50 10.31 -15.44
C ASP A 65 17.70 10.83 -16.22
N ALA A 66 18.85 10.15 -16.08
CA ALA A 66 20.10 10.55 -16.71
C ALA A 66 20.15 10.32 -18.23
N GLN A 67 19.37 9.39 -18.77
CA GLN A 67 19.30 9.16 -20.22
C GLN A 67 18.50 10.27 -20.90
N ARG A 68 17.45 10.76 -20.24
CA ARG A 68 16.60 11.84 -20.75
C ARG A 68 17.13 13.23 -20.39
N GLY A 69 17.90 13.36 -19.31
CA GLY A 69 18.29 14.65 -18.75
C GLY A 69 17.09 15.41 -18.19
N GLN A 70 16.09 14.70 -17.64
CA GLN A 70 14.81 15.26 -17.22
C GLN A 70 14.38 14.76 -15.84
N TYR A 71 13.52 15.54 -15.18
CA TYR A 71 12.91 15.25 -13.89
C TYR A 71 11.45 14.85 -14.07
N TYR A 72 11.05 13.78 -13.40
CA TYR A 72 9.67 13.32 -13.35
C TYR A 72 8.93 13.92 -12.15
N TYR A 73 7.76 14.50 -12.39
CA TYR A 73 6.87 14.98 -11.34
C TYR A 73 5.44 15.07 -11.89
N GLY A 74 4.44 14.66 -11.09
CA GLY A 74 3.04 14.93 -11.40
C GLY A 74 2.54 14.28 -12.70
N GLY A 75 3.17 13.18 -13.13
CA GLY A 75 2.78 12.47 -14.36
C GLY A 75 3.53 12.90 -15.62
N GLN A 76 4.45 13.87 -15.52
CA GLN A 76 5.16 14.47 -16.65
C GLN A 76 6.67 14.54 -16.42
N TRP A 77 7.40 14.75 -17.52
CA TRP A 77 8.85 14.98 -17.53
C TRP A 77 9.14 16.45 -17.82
N GLY A 78 10.08 17.04 -17.07
CA GLY A 78 10.49 18.44 -17.26
C GLY A 78 12.01 18.62 -17.17
N PRO A 79 12.54 19.73 -17.71
CA PRO A 79 13.98 20.00 -17.74
C PRO A 79 14.57 20.42 -16.38
N ALA A 80 13.72 20.73 -15.39
CA ALA A 80 14.10 21.16 -14.06
C ALA A 80 13.17 20.52 -13.02
N PRO A 81 13.60 20.35 -11.75
CA PRO A 81 12.75 19.83 -10.69
C PRO A 81 11.59 20.80 -10.41
N HIS A 82 10.40 20.25 -10.18
CA HIS A 82 9.24 21.03 -9.78
C HIS A 82 9.40 21.53 -8.33
N ARG A 83 9.21 22.83 -8.13
CA ARG A 83 9.40 23.53 -6.86
C ARG A 83 8.05 23.87 -6.26
N SER A 84 7.69 23.20 -5.16
CA SER A 84 6.50 23.50 -4.38
C SER A 84 6.81 23.32 -2.90
N ILE A 85 6.15 24.13 -2.06
CA ILE A 85 6.23 24.01 -0.59
C ILE A 85 5.20 23.01 -0.02
N VAL A 86 4.28 22.53 -0.86
CA VAL A 86 3.23 21.60 -0.45
C VAL A 86 3.86 20.23 -0.22
N ASN A 87 4.06 19.88 1.05
CA ASN A 87 4.66 18.61 1.47
C ASN A 87 3.62 17.60 2.02
N ILE A 88 2.40 18.05 2.30
CA ILE A 88 1.31 17.20 2.79
C ILE A 88 -0.01 17.68 2.17
N SER A 89 -0.82 16.74 1.70
CA SER A 89 -2.13 17.00 1.12
C SER A 89 -2.99 15.73 1.13
N THR A 90 -4.25 15.87 0.73
CA THR A 90 -5.13 14.73 0.46
C THR A 90 -5.23 14.47 -1.04
N PRO A 91 -5.43 13.22 -1.49
CA PRO A 91 -5.60 12.91 -2.90
C PRO A 91 -6.93 13.47 -3.42
N THR A 92 -6.98 13.80 -4.70
CA THR A 92 -8.27 14.06 -5.36
C THR A 92 -9.16 12.80 -5.32
N PRO A 93 -10.50 12.94 -5.39
CA PRO A 93 -11.40 11.78 -5.39
C PRO A 93 -11.09 10.74 -6.47
N SER A 94 -10.78 11.20 -7.69
CA SER A 94 -10.40 10.33 -8.81
C SER A 94 -9.05 9.64 -8.60
N ALA A 95 -8.05 10.36 -8.08
CA ALA A 95 -6.74 9.77 -7.78
C ALA A 95 -6.82 8.72 -6.66
N ALA A 96 -7.60 8.98 -5.62
CA ALA A 96 -7.83 8.01 -4.53
C ALA A 96 -8.49 6.73 -5.06
N GLN A 97 -9.52 6.86 -5.90
CA GLN A 97 -10.21 5.72 -6.50
C GLN A 97 -9.28 4.91 -7.41
N ALA A 98 -8.53 5.58 -8.29
CA ALA A 98 -7.59 4.91 -9.19
C ALA A 98 -6.47 4.19 -8.43
N ALA A 99 -5.88 4.85 -7.43
CA ALA A 99 -4.83 4.28 -6.59
C ALA A 99 -5.33 3.09 -5.79
N GLN A 100 -6.51 3.20 -5.16
CA GLN A 100 -7.13 2.10 -4.42
C GLN A 100 -7.43 0.89 -5.31
N ALA A 101 -7.83 1.11 -6.57
CA ALA A 101 -8.08 0.03 -7.53
C ALA A 101 -6.78 -0.64 -8.04
N ALA A 102 -5.66 0.08 -8.04
CA ALA A 102 -4.36 -0.42 -8.48
C ALA A 102 -3.60 -1.21 -7.40
N ARG A 103 -4.04 -1.15 -6.14
CA ARG A 103 -3.40 -1.84 -5.01
C ARG A 103 -3.37 -3.36 -5.19
N THR A 104 -2.18 -3.93 -5.00
CA THR A 104 -1.91 -5.37 -5.13
C THR A 104 -1.65 -6.05 -3.80
N ASP A 105 -1.51 -5.28 -2.73
CA ASP A 105 -1.24 -5.72 -1.37
C ASP A 105 -2.52 -6.14 -0.62
N LEU A 106 -3.69 -5.77 -1.15
CA LEU A 106 -4.97 -6.22 -0.60
C LEU A 106 -5.27 -7.66 -1.07
N PRO A 107 -5.63 -8.57 -0.15
CA PRO A 107 -6.13 -9.88 -0.56
C PRO A 107 -7.37 -9.67 -1.44
N ARG A 108 -7.35 -10.24 -2.64
CA ARG A 108 -8.41 -10.17 -3.67
C ARG A 108 -9.78 -10.68 -3.19
N SER A 109 -9.83 -11.23 -1.97
CA SER A 109 -11.00 -11.63 -1.20
C SER A 109 -11.29 -10.63 -0.06
N SER A 110 -11.46 -9.36 -0.40
CA SER A 110 -12.34 -8.45 0.35
C SER A 110 -13.50 -8.11 -0.57
N THR A 111 -14.21 -9.15 -0.99
CA THR A 111 -15.53 -9.02 -1.60
C THR A 111 -16.32 -8.10 -0.68
N PRO A 112 -16.90 -6.98 -1.17
CA PRO A 112 -18.02 -6.41 -0.46
C PRO A 112 -19.06 -7.52 -0.49
N VAL A 113 -19.21 -8.26 0.61
CA VAL A 113 -20.47 -8.94 0.86
C VAL A 113 -21.46 -7.80 0.95
N VAL A 114 -22.09 -7.49 -0.18
CA VAL A 114 -23.34 -6.78 -0.22
C VAL A 114 -24.27 -7.67 0.59
N VAL A 115 -24.36 -7.40 1.89
CA VAL A 115 -25.46 -7.88 2.71
C VAL A 115 -26.68 -7.16 2.17
N ARG A 116 -27.38 -7.78 1.21
CA ARG A 116 -28.76 -7.43 0.90
C ARG A 116 -29.61 -8.02 2.02
N ASP A 117 -29.79 -7.26 3.10
CA ASP A 117 -30.84 -7.54 4.05
C ASP A 117 -32.21 -7.16 3.43
N GLY A 118 -33.12 -8.16 3.36
CA GLY A 118 -34.56 -8.02 3.08
C GLY A 118 -34.93 -7.76 1.61
N PHE A 119 -36.00 -8.30 1.01
CA PHE A 119 -37.30 -8.76 1.50
C PHE A 119 -37.85 -9.84 0.56
N GLY A 120 -38.55 -10.86 1.09
CA GLY A 120 -39.25 -11.84 0.25
C GLY A 120 -39.78 -13.06 1.01
N SER A 121 -40.71 -12.83 1.94
CA SER A 121 -41.58 -13.89 2.46
C SER A 121 -42.58 -14.29 1.38
N THR A 122 -42.64 -15.57 0.99
CA THR A 122 -43.91 -16.27 0.70
C THR A 122 -43.72 -17.78 0.84
N SER A 123 -44.59 -18.35 1.67
CA SER A 123 -44.84 -19.76 1.94
C SER A 123 -44.99 -20.63 0.70
N HIS A 124 -44.68 -21.93 0.80
CA HIS A 124 -45.61 -23.03 0.51
C HIS A 124 -45.07 -24.36 1.06
N SER A 125 -45.79 -24.90 2.06
CA SER A 125 -45.71 -26.27 2.53
C SER A 125 -46.17 -27.26 1.46
N ARG A 126 -45.45 -28.38 1.27
CA ARG A 126 -46.07 -29.68 0.92
C ARG A 126 -45.39 -30.82 1.64
N PHE A 127 -46.22 -31.52 2.40
CA PHE A 127 -46.00 -32.75 3.12
C PHE A 127 -46.54 -33.87 2.24
N THR A 128 -45.75 -34.91 1.92
CA THR A 128 -46.27 -36.24 1.57
C THR A 128 -45.23 -37.28 1.94
N SER A 129 -45.50 -38.03 3.01
CA SER A 129 -44.96 -39.37 3.25
C SER A 129 -45.62 -40.35 2.28
N SER A 130 -44.85 -41.30 1.77
CA SER A 130 -45.24 -42.71 1.59
C SER A 130 -43.96 -43.52 1.45
#